data_AF-A0A060CFA7-F1
#
_entry.id   AF-A0A060CFA7-F1
#
_cell.length_a   1.000
_cell.length_b   1.000
_cell.length_c   1.000
_cell.angle_alpha   90.00
_cell.angle_beta   90.00
_cell.angle_gamma   90.00
#
_symmetry.space_group_name_H-M   'P 1'
#
loop_
_entity.id
_entity.type
_entity.pdbx_description
1 polymer ?
#
loop_
_entity_poly.entity_id
_entity_poly.type
_entity_poly.pdbx_seq_one_letter_code
_entity_poly.pdbx_strand_id
1 'polypeptide(L)'
;TQQFFDNIMNQASANPCPGKSFYTRQAFLDALGSYSQFAQDGSDDTSKQEVAAFFAHVTHETGYLCYIEETDQSNAYCDPSYTQYPCAQGKKYYGRGPLQLTWNYNYGAAGQSIGFDGLNSPETVANDVNISFKAAMWFWMENVHSVVTSGQGFGATIKKINS
;
A
#
# COMPACT_ATOMS: atom_id res chain seq x y z
N THR A 1 -5.39 15.84 -7.58
CA THR A 1 -4.58 16.70 -8.48
C THR A 1 -3.12 16.63 -8.05
N GLN A 2 -2.18 17.22 -8.80
CA GLN A 2 -0.77 17.32 -8.36
C GLN A 2 -0.67 18.06 -7.03
N GLN A 3 -1.32 19.23 -6.94
CA GLN A 3 -1.38 20.03 -5.72
C GLN A 3 -1.90 19.25 -4.50
N PHE A 4 -2.95 18.44 -4.64
CA PHE A 4 -3.45 17.61 -3.54
C PHE A 4 -2.38 16.63 -3.03
N PHE A 5 -1.68 15.94 -3.94
CA PHE A 5 -0.65 14.98 -3.61
C PHE A 5 0.55 15.66 -2.92
N ASP A 6 1.00 16.80 -3.45
CA ASP A 6 2.09 17.59 -2.88
C ASP A 6 1.73 18.13 -1.48
N ASN A 7 0.47 18.53 -1.27
CA ASN A 7 0.00 19.00 0.03
C ASN A 7 0.03 17.92 1.13
N ILE A 8 -0.08 16.64 0.79
CA ILE A 8 0.14 15.55 1.73
C ILE A 8 1.63 15.50 2.08
N MET A 9 2.51 15.37 1.08
CA MET A 9 3.96 15.25 1.28
C MET A 9 4.59 16.43 2.02
N ASN A 10 4.06 17.65 1.82
CA ASN A 10 4.57 18.86 2.45
C ASN A 10 4.32 18.89 3.97
N GLN A 11 3.44 18.03 4.50
CA GLN A 11 3.22 17.90 5.94
C GLN A 11 4.22 16.98 6.63
N ALA A 12 5.02 16.20 5.88
CA ALA A 12 6.04 15.35 6.45
C ALA A 12 7.10 16.18 7.20
N SER A 13 7.19 15.98 8.52
CA SER A 13 8.13 16.68 9.41
C SER A 13 9.47 15.96 9.59
N ALA A 14 9.54 14.68 9.23
CA ALA A 14 10.76 13.88 9.34
C ALA A 14 11.84 14.38 8.37
N ASN A 15 13.09 14.34 8.82
CA ASN A 15 14.26 14.69 8.04
C ASN A 15 15.42 13.72 8.41
N PRO A 16 15.91 12.89 7.47
CA PRO A 16 15.55 12.84 6.05
C PRO A 16 14.13 12.28 5.83
N CYS A 17 13.58 12.57 4.64
CA CYS A 17 12.28 12.07 4.18
C CYS A 17 12.43 11.38 2.81
N PRO A 18 12.85 10.11 2.77
CA PRO A 18 13.18 9.41 1.52
C PRO A 18 12.02 9.34 0.52
N GLY A 19 10.79 9.27 1.02
CA GLY A 19 9.57 9.21 0.21
C GLY A 19 9.38 10.41 -0.72
N LYS A 20 9.93 11.58 -0.41
CA LYS A 20 9.86 12.78 -1.27
C LYS A 20 10.55 12.60 -2.63
N SER A 21 11.56 11.75 -2.71
CA SER A 21 12.23 11.40 -3.98
C SER A 21 11.71 10.11 -4.63
N PHE A 22 10.80 9.39 -3.95
CA PHE A 22 10.31 8.08 -4.37
C PHE A 22 8.85 8.15 -4.84
N TYR A 23 7.94 8.60 -3.99
CA TYR A 23 6.51 8.61 -4.30
C TYR A 23 6.16 9.76 -5.24
N THR A 24 5.52 9.44 -6.36
CA THR A 24 5.03 10.45 -7.30
C THR A 24 3.56 10.24 -7.60
N ARG A 25 2.85 11.34 -7.88
CA ARG A 25 1.47 11.27 -8.36
C ARG A 25 1.36 10.46 -9.66
N GLN A 26 2.35 10.56 -10.55
CA GLN A 26 2.32 9.83 -11.81
C GLN A 26 2.32 8.32 -11.56
N ALA A 27 3.17 7.81 -10.67
CA ALA A 27 3.19 6.40 -10.32
C ALA A 27 1.86 5.92 -9.69
N PHE A 28 1.20 6.75 -8.87
CA PHE A 28 -0.15 6.46 -8.39
C PHE A 28 -1.16 6.31 -9.55
N LEU A 29 -1.11 7.21 -10.54
CA LEU A 29 -2.00 7.13 -11.71
C LEU A 29 -1.67 5.94 -12.63
N ASP A 30 -0.39 5.63 -12.80
CA ASP A 30 0.05 4.49 -13.59
C ASP A 30 -0.41 3.18 -12.95
N ALA A 31 -0.36 3.09 -11.62
CA ALA A 31 -0.93 1.97 -10.86
C ALA A 31 -2.46 1.88 -11.02
N LEU A 32 -3.17 3.02 -10.99
CA LEU A 32 -4.63 3.08 -11.17
C LEU A 32 -5.08 2.44 -12.49
N GLY A 33 -4.27 2.53 -13.54
CA GLY A 33 -4.53 1.87 -14.83
C GLY A 33 -4.65 0.34 -14.75
N SER A 34 -4.16 -0.28 -13.67
CA SER A 34 -4.30 -1.73 -13.40
C SER A 34 -5.48 -2.08 -12.49
N TYR A 35 -6.14 -1.10 -11.86
CA TYR A 35 -7.22 -1.30 -10.89
C TYR A 35 -8.44 -0.44 -11.24
N SER A 36 -9.06 -0.73 -12.39
CA SER A 36 -10.12 0.10 -12.97
C SER A 36 -11.40 0.21 -12.14
N GLN A 37 -11.59 -0.62 -11.10
CA GLN A 37 -12.75 -0.52 -10.20
C GLN A 37 -12.51 0.44 -9.02
N PHE A 38 -11.26 0.77 -8.71
CA PHE A 38 -10.93 1.68 -7.62
C PHE A 38 -11.58 3.04 -7.84
N ALA A 39 -12.39 3.49 -6.88
CA ALA A 39 -13.13 4.74 -6.93
C ALA A 39 -13.99 4.91 -8.20
N GLN A 40 -14.50 3.81 -8.75
CA GLN A 40 -15.45 3.81 -9.87
C GLN A 40 -16.82 3.22 -9.50
N ASP A 41 -16.96 2.68 -8.29
CA ASP A 41 -18.20 2.06 -7.82
C ASP A 41 -19.03 3.04 -6.98
N GLY A 42 -20.33 3.12 -7.29
CA GLY A 42 -21.29 3.96 -6.59
C GLY A 42 -21.40 5.37 -7.16
N SER A 43 -21.54 6.36 -6.28
CA SER A 43 -21.72 7.77 -6.65
C SER A 43 -20.37 8.51 -6.73
N ASP A 44 -20.38 9.73 -7.28
CA ASP A 44 -19.23 10.64 -7.21
C ASP A 44 -18.76 10.88 -5.77
N ASP A 45 -19.69 10.93 -4.81
CA ASP A 45 -19.37 11.11 -3.39
C ASP A 45 -18.72 9.85 -2.81
N THR A 46 -19.22 8.66 -3.15
CA THR A 46 -18.60 7.38 -2.77
C THR A 46 -17.19 7.26 -3.34
N SER A 47 -17.01 7.64 -4.61
CA SER A 47 -15.71 7.62 -5.29
C SER A 47 -14.71 8.56 -4.60
N LYS A 48 -15.13 9.80 -4.27
CA LYS A 48 -14.30 10.75 -3.51
C LYS A 48 -13.98 10.25 -2.11
N GLN A 49 -14.95 9.63 -1.43
CA GLN A 49 -14.75 9.03 -0.11
C GLN A 49 -13.75 7.89 -0.15
N GLU A 50 -13.78 7.05 -1.18
CA GLU A 50 -12.81 5.97 -1.35
C GLU A 50 -11.39 6.50 -1.54
N VAL A 51 -11.21 7.48 -2.45
CA VAL A 51 -9.91 8.12 -2.65
C VAL A 51 -9.42 8.79 -1.37
N ALA A 52 -10.31 9.50 -0.65
CA ALA A 52 -9.98 10.14 0.62
C ALA A 52 -9.58 9.11 1.69
N ALA A 53 -10.31 8.00 1.79
CA ALA A 53 -10.01 6.93 2.74
C ALA A 53 -8.66 6.28 2.42
N PHE A 54 -8.40 5.95 1.15
CA PHE A 54 -7.11 5.39 0.71
C PHE A 54 -5.95 6.31 1.10
N PHE A 55 -6.02 7.60 0.74
CA PHE A 55 -4.95 8.54 1.07
C PHE A 55 -4.85 8.87 2.56
N ALA A 56 -5.93 8.77 3.33
CA ALA A 56 -5.88 8.91 4.79
C ALA A 56 -5.03 7.79 5.41
N HIS A 57 -5.25 6.54 4.98
CA HIS A 57 -4.44 5.40 5.43
C HIS A 57 -3.00 5.51 4.93
N VAL A 58 -2.79 5.80 3.65
CA VAL A 58 -1.43 6.02 3.13
C VAL A 58 -0.67 7.08 3.94
N THR A 59 -1.34 8.17 4.27
CA THR A 59 -0.76 9.25 5.08
C THR A 59 -0.38 8.75 6.48
N HIS A 60 -1.25 7.96 7.11
CA HIS A 60 -1.00 7.37 8.43
C HIS A 60 0.19 6.40 8.41
N GLU A 61 0.16 5.42 7.51
CA GLU A 61 1.14 4.32 7.45
C GLU A 61 2.54 4.79 7.06
N THR A 62 2.65 5.84 6.24
CA THR A 62 3.93 6.31 5.71
C THR A 62 4.44 7.59 6.37
N GLY A 63 3.69 8.15 7.33
CA GLY A 63 3.98 9.46 7.90
C GLY A 63 4.03 10.55 6.84
N TYR A 64 2.92 10.76 6.12
CA TYR A 64 2.79 11.73 5.03
C TYR A 64 3.68 11.44 3.82
N LEU A 65 3.67 10.18 3.33
CA LEU A 65 4.47 9.71 2.19
C LEU A 65 5.98 9.92 2.43
N CYS A 66 6.43 9.74 3.67
CA CYS A 66 7.81 9.97 4.04
C CYS A 66 8.63 8.68 4.13
N TYR A 67 8.06 7.67 4.78
CA TYR A 67 8.67 6.36 4.93
C TYR A 67 8.28 5.43 3.77
N ILE A 68 9.28 4.74 3.24
CA ILE A 68 9.10 3.72 2.20
C ILE A 68 9.05 2.34 2.85
N GLU A 69 9.91 2.12 3.82
CA GLU A 69 10.00 0.90 4.62
C GLU A 69 9.66 1.21 6.08
N GLU A 70 9.16 0.19 6.78
CA GLU A 70 9.02 0.19 8.23
C GLU A 70 10.37 0.53 8.90
N THR A 71 10.31 1.29 9.99
CA THR A 71 11.50 1.74 10.72
C THR A 71 12.11 0.64 11.58
N ASP A 72 11.28 -0.20 12.20
CA ASP A 72 11.73 -1.41 12.90
C ASP A 72 11.69 -2.63 11.97
N GLN A 73 12.86 -3.07 11.54
CA GLN A 73 13.02 -4.21 10.64
C GLN A 73 13.56 -5.44 11.37
N SER A 74 13.47 -5.47 12.70
CA SER A 74 13.96 -6.58 13.52
C SER A 74 13.17 -7.87 13.27
N ASN A 75 11.85 -7.75 13.11
CA ASN A 75 10.96 -8.86 12.79
C ASN A 75 11.05 -9.26 11.31
N ALA A 76 11.08 -10.56 11.03
CA ALA A 76 11.08 -11.07 9.67
C ALA A 76 9.68 -11.07 9.03
N TYR A 77 8.61 -10.97 9.83
CA TYR A 77 7.22 -11.09 9.39
C TYR A 77 7.02 -12.32 8.49
N CYS A 78 7.56 -13.44 8.96
CA CYS A 78 7.48 -14.72 8.30
C CYS A 78 6.57 -15.62 9.14
N ASP A 79 5.44 -16.03 8.57
CA ASP A 79 4.61 -17.09 9.10
C ASP A 79 4.89 -18.40 8.31
N PRO A 80 5.64 -19.34 8.89
CA PRO A 80 5.99 -20.59 8.22
C PRO A 80 4.79 -21.55 8.05
N SER A 81 3.65 -21.27 8.70
CA SER A 81 2.44 -22.07 8.52
C SER A 81 1.77 -21.86 7.16
N TYR A 82 2.03 -20.73 6.49
CA TYR A 82 1.58 -20.43 5.13
C TYR A 82 2.48 -21.09 4.08
N THR A 83 2.29 -22.40 3.89
CA THR A 83 3.10 -23.22 2.97
C THR A 83 2.96 -22.85 1.49
N GLN A 84 1.86 -22.18 1.10
CA GLN A 84 1.69 -21.65 -0.26
C GLN A 84 2.67 -20.51 -0.57
N TYR A 85 3.07 -19.75 0.46
CA TYR A 85 3.94 -18.59 0.33
C TYR A 85 5.13 -18.74 1.29
N PRO A 86 6.02 -19.71 1.05
CA PRO A 86 7.10 -20.03 1.97
C PRO A 86 8.06 -18.85 2.11
N CYS A 87 8.57 -18.65 3.32
CA CYS A 87 9.57 -17.62 3.57
C CYS A 87 10.90 -17.97 2.89
N ALA A 88 11.42 -17.07 2.08
CA ALA A 88 12.72 -17.22 1.45
C ALA A 88 13.85 -16.96 2.46
N GLN A 89 14.93 -17.73 2.34
CA GLN A 89 16.09 -17.60 3.23
C GLN A 89 16.69 -16.19 3.17
N GLY A 90 16.88 -15.58 4.35
CA GLY A 90 17.49 -14.25 4.47
C GLY A 90 16.57 -13.09 4.07
N LYS A 91 15.31 -13.36 3.69
CA LYS A 91 14.33 -12.32 3.36
C LYS A 91 13.45 -11.97 4.55
N LYS A 92 12.97 -10.73 4.54
CA LYS A 92 12.06 -10.17 5.54
C LYS A 92 10.91 -9.44 4.86
N TYR A 93 9.73 -9.62 5.41
CA TYR A 93 8.46 -9.15 4.88
C TYR A 93 7.85 -8.05 5.77
N TYR A 94 8.70 -7.20 6.35
CA TYR A 94 8.25 -6.00 7.08
C TYR A 94 7.55 -5.00 6.15
N GLY A 95 6.92 -3.98 6.73
CA GLY A 95 6.11 -3.01 6.01
C GLY A 95 6.88 -2.30 4.88
N ARG A 96 6.32 -2.30 3.66
CA ARG A 96 6.83 -1.49 2.54
C ARG A 96 5.72 -0.83 1.74
N GLY A 97 6.02 0.35 1.20
CA GLY A 97 5.15 1.09 0.30
C GLY A 97 3.98 1.82 1.00
N PRO A 98 3.01 2.33 0.22
CA PRO A 98 2.00 3.27 0.70
C PRO A 98 1.09 2.74 1.81
N LEU A 99 0.77 1.44 1.81
CA LEU A 99 -0.03 0.79 2.85
C LEU A 99 0.78 -0.22 3.67
N GLN A 100 2.12 -0.08 3.69
CA GLN A 100 3.03 -0.93 4.47
C GLN A 100 2.74 -2.43 4.33
N LEU A 101 2.78 -2.94 3.08
CA LEU A 101 2.57 -4.36 2.80
C LEU A 101 3.49 -5.21 3.69
N THR A 102 2.91 -6.11 4.46
CA THR A 102 3.59 -6.88 5.52
C THR A 102 3.17 -8.34 5.45
N TRP A 103 4.07 -9.26 5.84
CA TRP A 103 3.94 -10.73 5.85
C TRP A 103 4.17 -11.46 4.53
N ASN A 104 4.85 -12.62 4.61
CA ASN A 104 5.17 -13.49 3.48
C ASN A 104 3.96 -13.83 2.60
N TYR A 105 2.80 -14.11 3.20
CA TYR A 105 1.60 -14.45 2.44
C TYR A 105 1.04 -13.27 1.62
N ASN A 106 1.12 -12.05 2.14
CA ASN A 106 0.70 -10.85 1.42
C ASN A 106 1.67 -10.51 0.29
N TYR A 107 2.98 -10.58 0.56
CA TYR A 107 3.99 -10.37 -0.48
C TYR A 107 3.89 -11.41 -1.60
N GLY A 108 3.71 -12.69 -1.25
CA GLY A 108 3.53 -13.76 -2.22
C GLY A 108 2.29 -13.56 -3.09
N ALA A 109 1.15 -13.26 -2.48
CA ALA A 109 -0.11 -13.04 -3.21
C ALA A 109 -0.07 -11.77 -4.08
N ALA A 110 0.47 -10.66 -3.55
CA ALA A 110 0.67 -9.43 -4.31
C ALA A 110 1.63 -9.65 -5.47
N GLY A 111 2.75 -10.35 -5.24
CA GLY A 111 3.74 -10.72 -6.24
C GLY A 111 3.13 -11.49 -7.41
N GLN A 112 2.31 -12.49 -7.09
CA GLN A 112 1.61 -13.29 -8.09
C GLN A 112 0.61 -12.46 -8.91
N SER A 113 -0.14 -11.54 -8.27
CA SER A 113 -1.13 -10.70 -8.94
C SER A 113 -0.49 -9.63 -9.83
N ILE A 114 0.58 -8.99 -9.35
CA ILE A 114 1.20 -7.82 -9.99
C ILE A 114 2.29 -8.22 -10.99
N GLY A 115 2.90 -9.39 -10.82
CA GLY A 115 3.98 -9.89 -11.66
C GLY A 115 5.38 -9.53 -11.16
N PHE A 116 5.63 -9.64 -9.85
CA PHE A 116 6.97 -9.53 -9.26
C PHE A 116 7.24 -10.68 -8.27
N ASP A 117 8.51 -10.97 -7.99
CA ASP A 117 8.88 -12.01 -7.02
C ASP A 117 8.77 -11.47 -5.58
N GLY A 118 7.57 -11.57 -5.00
CA GLY A 118 7.32 -11.10 -3.64
C GLY A 118 8.02 -11.92 -2.56
N LEU A 119 8.39 -13.17 -2.82
CA LEU A 119 9.00 -14.03 -1.80
C LEU A 119 10.52 -13.89 -1.77
N ASN A 120 11.18 -13.92 -2.93
CA ASN A 120 12.63 -13.82 -3.04
C ASN A 120 13.12 -12.40 -3.31
N SER A 121 12.24 -11.45 -3.61
CA SER A 121 12.61 -10.04 -3.81
C SER A 121 11.56 -9.07 -3.22
N PRO A 122 11.16 -9.22 -1.95
CA PRO A 122 10.18 -8.34 -1.30
C PRO A 122 10.60 -6.87 -1.30
N GLU A 123 11.91 -6.58 -1.30
CA GLU A 123 12.47 -5.24 -1.42
C GLU A 123 12.07 -4.50 -2.70
N THR A 124 11.58 -5.21 -3.73
CA THR A 124 11.05 -4.60 -4.95
C THR A 124 9.96 -3.57 -4.65
N VAL A 125 9.12 -3.81 -3.63
CA VAL A 125 8.05 -2.88 -3.20
C VAL A 125 8.62 -1.54 -2.69
N ALA A 126 9.86 -1.51 -2.21
CA ALA A 126 10.54 -0.29 -1.78
C ALA A 126 11.45 0.34 -2.84
N ASN A 127 11.79 -0.41 -3.90
CA ASN A 127 12.73 0.03 -4.93
C ASN A 127 12.06 0.48 -6.23
N ASP A 128 10.84 0.00 -6.51
CA ASP A 128 10.06 0.36 -7.69
C ASP A 128 8.75 1.04 -7.26
N VAL A 129 8.62 2.33 -7.55
CA VAL A 129 7.47 3.14 -7.15
C VAL A 129 6.15 2.66 -7.77
N ASN A 130 6.19 2.10 -8.99
CA ASN A 130 5.00 1.57 -9.64
C ASN A 130 4.55 0.29 -8.96
N ILE A 131 5.48 -0.63 -8.64
CA ILE A 131 5.16 -1.83 -7.86
C ILE A 131 4.69 -1.46 -6.46
N SER A 132 5.27 -0.43 -5.85
CA SER A 132 4.87 0.10 -4.53
C SER A 132 3.40 0.52 -4.50
N PHE A 133 2.96 1.36 -5.45
CA PHE A 133 1.56 1.76 -5.53
C PHE A 133 0.63 0.63 -5.95
N LYS A 134 1.07 -0.25 -6.87
CA LYS A 134 0.28 -1.44 -7.24
C LYS A 134 0.06 -2.37 -6.05
N ALA A 135 1.06 -2.59 -5.21
CA ALA A 135 0.92 -3.39 -3.99
C ALA A 135 -0.11 -2.80 -3.02
N ALA A 136 -0.09 -1.48 -2.83
CA ALA A 136 -1.10 -0.78 -2.01
C ALA A 136 -2.51 -0.88 -2.61
N MET A 137 -2.65 -0.68 -3.92
CA MET A 137 -3.95 -0.79 -4.60
C MET A 137 -4.46 -2.23 -4.61
N TRP A 138 -3.60 -3.22 -4.84
CA TRP A 138 -3.93 -4.64 -4.72
C TRP A 138 -4.51 -4.93 -3.34
N PHE A 139 -3.81 -4.56 -2.28
CA PHE A 139 -4.27 -4.81 -0.92
C PHE A 139 -5.63 -4.15 -0.66
N TRP A 140 -5.78 -2.89 -1.11
CA TRP A 140 -7.02 -2.15 -0.99
C TRP A 140 -8.19 -2.86 -1.69
N MET A 141 -8.00 -3.25 -2.95
CA MET A 141 -9.06 -3.87 -3.75
C MET A 141 -9.46 -5.25 -3.21
N GLU A 142 -8.50 -6.05 -2.75
CA GLU A 142 -8.76 -7.38 -2.19
C GLU A 142 -9.42 -7.34 -0.80
N ASN A 143 -9.05 -6.37 0.05
CA ASN A 143 -9.39 -6.42 1.48
C ASN A 143 -10.29 -5.28 1.97
N VAL A 144 -10.25 -4.11 1.32
CA VAL A 144 -10.82 -2.85 1.86
C VAL A 144 -11.96 -2.31 1.01
N HIS A 145 -11.83 -2.31 -0.32
CA HIS A 145 -12.76 -1.68 -1.26
C HIS A 145 -14.24 -1.99 -0.97
N SER A 146 -14.57 -3.26 -0.72
CA SER A 146 -15.94 -3.70 -0.48
C SER A 146 -16.62 -3.04 0.73
N VAL A 147 -15.88 -2.67 1.79
CA VAL A 147 -16.48 -2.03 2.97
C VAL A 147 -16.75 -0.55 2.75
N VAL A 148 -16.04 0.07 1.80
CA VAL A 148 -16.31 1.45 1.36
C VAL A 148 -17.59 1.48 0.51
N THR A 149 -17.65 0.63 -0.51
CA THR A 149 -18.76 0.63 -1.48
C THR A 149 -20.08 0.11 -0.90
N SER A 150 -20.03 -0.70 0.17
CA SER A 150 -21.21 -1.13 0.93
C SER A 150 -21.67 -0.17 2.03
N GLY A 151 -21.04 1.01 2.15
CA GLY A 151 -21.48 2.06 3.08
C GLY A 151 -21.18 1.77 4.55
N GLN A 152 -20.23 0.89 4.87
CA GLN A 152 -19.84 0.58 6.26
C GLN A 152 -18.99 1.69 6.89
N GLY A 153 -18.57 2.68 6.09
CA GLY A 153 -17.88 3.88 6.52
C GLY A 153 -16.38 3.69 6.79
N PHE A 154 -15.68 4.81 7.02
CA PHE A 154 -14.23 4.83 7.18
C PHE A 154 -13.73 3.93 8.32
N GLY A 155 -14.48 3.81 9.42
CA GLY A 155 -14.11 2.94 10.54
C GLY A 155 -13.97 1.46 10.17
N ALA A 156 -14.73 0.98 9.17
CA ALA A 156 -14.59 -0.39 8.67
C ALA A 156 -13.27 -0.59 7.89
N THR A 157 -12.80 0.45 7.19
CA THR A 157 -11.51 0.40 6.47
C THR A 157 -10.32 0.30 7.44
N ILE A 158 -10.38 0.99 8.58
CA ILE A 158 -9.35 0.90 9.64
C ILE A 158 -9.23 -0.55 10.13
N LYS A 159 -10.36 -1.21 10.38
CA LYS A 159 -10.38 -2.61 10.82
C LYS A 159 -9.82 -3.58 9.79
N LYS A 160 -9.85 -3.25 8.49
CA LYS A 160 -9.32 -4.10 7.41
C LYS A 160 -7.83 -3.93 7.18
N ILE A 161 -7.27 -2.78 7.54
CA ILE A 161 -5.84 -2.50 7.35
C ILE A 161 -5.00 -3.05 8.50
N ASN A 162 -5.52 -3.02 9.73
CA ASN A 162 -4.82 -3.45 10.94
C ASN A 162 -5.36 -4.78 11.52
N SER A 163 -5.83 -5.70 10.66
CA SER A 163 -6.36 -7.03 11.04
C SER A 163 -5.38 -8.16 10.89
#